data_AF-A0A7X7D5D9-F1
#
_entry.id   AF-A0A7X7D5D9-F1
#
_cell.length_a   1.000
_cell.length_b   1.000
_cell.length_c   1.000
_cell.angle_alpha   90.00
_cell.angle_beta   90.00
_cell.angle_gamma   90.00
#
_symmetry.space_group_name_H-M   'P 1'
#
loop_
_entity.id
_entity.type
_entity.pdbx_description
1 polymer ?
#
loop_
_entity_poly.entity_id
_entity_poly.type
_entity_poly.pdbx_seq_one_letter_code
_entity_poly.pdbx_strand_id
1 'polypeptide(L)'
;MTQPTGGGGAARLGPARLASATSRETSLIVVGAVLVALVPFVVTIARAMTSGWTPSGDQAMEILRMHDVGTSRTPLLGPYSRFGWDHPGPLLFWIGAPALRLAGPVGVMVLVGMLNVAATIGAGAAARRLAGDLFALAVTAAVALLVHSHGAVKLVDPWNPWVTVLPLLCYLLCLPAAVVHRSRWALAVALVTGSFAAQSHLGNLPVVLAAAVVATAWWWWDRSRFPTARTERSGPRPAWWIPLLAMGLWAGPLVDLVVNAPGNLWHLAEFALGDGVPPASLRESLGAAARELGFLPAWMGAHEGVWPVASAPIWTLLVLPLALVLGLFTTRNDHSPGSGHAAALVGYTLVVYFAAAFAVTRTTGGLIPYVLRWTWPVAMLATVVALMPALRWLASLATDRRILATRVTALVLCAGLALAAVSATVRSLDTSIEPSPQTDRSVGPLASAIREVLPRGDFGLEWIDVRSFSAISIGTGVELTRQGYGIDFPTDHADRVGDFRARGRTDVPLIVIVGQTPAESFSPPEGAELIVEWDHLTDRERGRADAIEARIRADAGIDASTLVAVDTRAARDDLVSLGASPADVDALHSLDGDRESYDVWLAPAGTKRRR
;
A
#
# COMPACT_ATOMS: atom_id res chain seq x y z
N MET A 1 25.58 14.57 -75.90
CA MET A 1 25.09 15.81 -75.26
C MET A 1 23.67 16.01 -75.77
N THR A 2 22.59 15.98 -74.99
CA THR A 2 22.39 16.26 -73.57
C THR A 2 21.16 15.49 -73.07
N GLN A 3 21.28 14.88 -71.88
CA GLN A 3 20.19 14.23 -71.15
C GLN A 3 19.22 15.24 -70.52
N PRO A 4 17.95 14.88 -70.28
CA PRO A 4 17.15 15.55 -69.27
C PRO A 4 17.51 15.00 -67.89
N THR A 5 17.95 15.91 -67.03
CA THR A 5 18.36 15.70 -65.66
C THR A 5 17.23 15.18 -64.77
N GLY A 6 17.58 14.23 -63.90
CA GLY A 6 16.68 13.66 -62.90
C GLY A 6 16.17 14.71 -61.92
N GLY A 7 14.85 14.88 -61.89
CA GLY A 7 14.15 15.46 -60.75
C GLY A 7 13.99 14.39 -59.68
N GLY A 8 14.76 14.48 -58.61
CA GLY A 8 14.60 13.66 -57.41
C GLY A 8 13.17 13.78 -56.88
N GLY A 9 12.37 12.76 -57.11
CA GLY A 9 11.05 12.61 -56.49
C GLY A 9 11.24 12.36 -55.00
N ALA A 10 11.34 13.44 -54.22
CA ALA A 10 11.05 13.39 -52.80
C ALA A 10 9.60 12.94 -52.67
N ALA A 11 9.39 11.64 -52.46
CA ALA A 11 8.09 11.04 -52.22
C ALA A 11 7.49 11.72 -50.99
N ARG A 12 6.69 12.77 -51.20
CA ARG A 12 5.88 13.40 -50.16
C ARG A 12 4.92 12.33 -49.67
N LEU A 13 5.26 11.71 -48.55
CA LEU A 13 4.35 10.82 -47.83
C LEU A 13 3.05 11.59 -47.60
N GLY A 14 1.93 11.07 -48.13
CA GLY A 14 0.64 11.73 -47.98
C GLY A 14 0.27 11.92 -46.50
N PRO A 15 -0.54 12.94 -46.16
CA PRO A 15 -0.88 13.29 -44.78
C PRO A 15 -1.46 12.12 -43.96
N ALA A 16 -2.16 11.19 -44.61
CA ALA A 16 -2.65 9.96 -43.98
C ALA A 16 -1.54 8.99 -43.54
N ARG A 17 -0.45 8.86 -44.33
CA ARG A 17 0.71 8.03 -43.95
C ARG A 17 1.52 8.67 -42.82
N LEU A 18 1.67 10.00 -42.82
CA LEU A 18 2.30 10.76 -41.73
C LEU A 18 1.50 10.68 -40.41
N ALA A 19 0.17 10.76 -40.47
CA ALA A 19 -0.70 10.57 -39.30
C ALA A 19 -0.65 9.12 -38.77
N SER A 20 -0.57 8.13 -39.67
CA SER A 20 -0.43 6.71 -39.27
C SER A 20 0.95 6.40 -38.63
N ALA A 21 2.03 6.99 -39.15
CA ALA A 21 3.38 6.82 -38.62
C ALA A 21 3.53 7.45 -37.22
N THR A 22 3.05 8.69 -37.06
CA THR A 22 3.05 9.39 -35.76
C THR A 22 2.19 8.69 -34.69
N SER A 23 1.08 8.04 -35.08
CA SER A 23 0.28 7.22 -34.15
C SER A 23 1.02 5.95 -33.66
N ARG A 24 1.82 5.34 -34.55
CA ARG A 24 2.60 4.13 -34.23
C ARG A 24 3.80 4.47 -33.35
N GLU A 25 4.51 5.55 -33.65
CA GLU A 25 5.63 6.06 -32.85
C GLU A 25 5.16 6.46 -31.45
N THR A 26 4.05 7.18 -31.33
CA THR A 26 3.47 7.54 -30.03
C THR A 26 3.05 6.30 -29.23
N SER A 27 2.44 5.31 -29.90
CA SER A 27 2.11 4.02 -29.27
C SER A 27 3.35 3.29 -28.73
N LEU A 28 4.44 3.29 -29.48
CA LEU A 28 5.71 2.67 -29.06
C LEU A 28 6.34 3.43 -27.88
N ILE A 29 6.26 4.76 -27.86
CA ILE A 29 6.71 5.57 -26.72
C ILE A 29 5.91 5.25 -25.46
N VAL A 30 4.58 5.16 -25.55
CA VAL A 30 3.73 4.80 -24.41
C VAL A 30 4.07 3.40 -23.90
N VAL A 31 4.19 2.41 -24.80
CA VAL A 31 4.57 1.05 -24.41
C VAL A 31 5.96 1.05 -23.77
N GLY A 32 6.93 1.75 -24.36
CA GLY A 32 8.28 1.90 -23.81
C GLY A 32 8.28 2.54 -22.42
N ALA A 33 7.49 3.61 -22.22
CA ALA A 33 7.35 4.27 -20.93
C ALA A 33 6.72 3.37 -19.86
N VAL A 34 5.70 2.58 -20.24
CA VAL A 34 5.10 1.58 -19.33
C VAL A 34 6.14 0.52 -18.96
N LEU A 35 6.88 -0.01 -19.94
CA LEU A 35 7.94 -0.99 -19.68
C LEU A 35 9.02 -0.43 -18.74
N VAL A 36 9.43 0.83 -18.94
CA VAL A 36 10.38 1.52 -18.04
C VAL A 36 9.78 1.69 -16.65
N ALA A 37 8.52 2.09 -16.53
CA ALA A 37 7.83 2.24 -15.25
C ALA A 37 7.68 0.90 -14.49
N LEU A 38 7.71 -0.24 -15.20
CA LEU A 38 7.68 -1.58 -14.59
C LEU A 38 9.05 -2.06 -14.07
N VAL A 39 10.16 -1.41 -14.43
CA VAL A 39 11.50 -1.83 -13.99
C VAL A 39 11.63 -1.95 -12.47
N PRO A 40 11.20 -0.97 -11.64
CA PRO A 40 11.29 -1.10 -10.18
C PRO A 40 10.53 -2.33 -9.66
N PHE A 41 9.38 -2.66 -10.24
CA PHE A 41 8.61 -3.83 -9.83
C PHE A 41 9.37 -5.12 -10.11
N VAL A 42 9.95 -5.25 -11.30
CA VAL A 42 10.74 -6.44 -11.68
C VAL A 42 11.95 -6.60 -10.76
N VAL A 43 12.67 -5.51 -10.48
CA VAL A 43 13.84 -5.54 -9.58
C VAL A 43 13.42 -5.91 -8.16
N THR A 44 12.37 -5.28 -7.61
CA THR A 44 11.87 -5.57 -6.27
C THR A 44 11.37 -7.01 -6.14
N ILE A 45 10.61 -7.52 -7.13
CA ILE A 45 10.15 -8.92 -7.15
C ILE A 45 11.35 -9.88 -7.19
N ALA A 46 12.34 -9.62 -8.05
CA ALA A 46 13.52 -10.47 -8.16
C ALA A 46 14.32 -10.52 -6.85
N ARG A 47 14.47 -9.39 -6.15
CA ARG A 47 15.10 -9.34 -4.82
C ARG A 47 14.26 -10.05 -3.76
N ALA A 48 12.93 -9.90 -3.80
CA ALA A 48 12.03 -10.56 -2.86
C ALA A 48 12.13 -12.08 -2.95
N MET A 49 12.28 -12.63 -4.16
CA MET A 49 12.45 -14.07 -4.38
C MET A 49 13.68 -14.67 -3.66
N THR A 50 14.68 -13.86 -3.32
CA THR A 50 15.93 -14.31 -2.69
C THR A 50 16.10 -13.83 -1.25
N SER A 51 15.09 -13.18 -0.64
CA SER A 51 15.24 -12.54 0.68
C SER A 51 15.24 -13.52 1.85
N GLY A 52 14.61 -14.69 1.71
CA GLY A 52 14.36 -15.57 2.85
C GLY A 52 13.45 -14.94 3.92
N TRP A 53 12.66 -13.94 3.54
CA TRP A 53 11.89 -13.09 4.46
C TRP A 53 11.02 -13.88 5.43
N THR A 54 11.23 -13.63 6.73
CA THR A 54 10.39 -14.06 7.84
C THR A 54 9.66 -12.85 8.42
N PRO A 55 8.32 -12.80 8.35
CA PRO A 55 7.56 -11.62 8.71
C PRO A 55 7.52 -11.41 10.23
N SER A 56 7.58 -10.16 10.65
CA SER A 56 7.29 -9.71 12.01
C SER A 56 5.98 -8.91 12.08
N GLY A 57 5.50 -8.61 13.29
CA GLY A 57 4.40 -7.67 13.54
C GLY A 57 3.12 -7.96 12.76
N ASP A 58 2.50 -6.92 12.18
CA ASP A 58 1.24 -7.03 11.46
C ASP A 58 1.36 -7.91 10.21
N GLN A 59 2.49 -7.88 9.50
CA GLN A 59 2.73 -8.79 8.37
C GLN A 59 2.70 -10.26 8.81
N ALA A 60 3.25 -10.57 9.98
CA ALA A 60 3.21 -11.93 10.51
C ALA A 60 1.78 -12.36 10.81
N MET A 61 0.97 -11.47 11.38
CA MET A 61 -0.45 -11.72 11.63
C MET A 61 -1.22 -11.98 10.33
N GLU A 62 -1.01 -11.18 9.29
CA GLU A 62 -1.63 -11.42 7.98
C GLU A 62 -1.22 -12.78 7.40
N ILE A 63 0.06 -13.15 7.51
CA ILE A 63 0.58 -14.44 7.07
C ILE A 63 -0.03 -15.60 7.87
N LEU A 64 -0.25 -15.42 9.17
CA LEU A 64 -0.95 -16.40 10.00
C LEU A 64 -2.41 -16.57 9.55
N ARG A 65 -3.12 -15.49 9.24
CA ARG A 65 -4.50 -15.56 8.73
C ARG A 65 -4.58 -16.18 7.33
N MET A 66 -3.61 -15.92 6.46
CA MET A 66 -3.46 -16.61 5.16
C MET A 66 -3.24 -18.12 5.33
N HIS A 67 -2.50 -18.53 6.36
CA HIS A 67 -2.24 -19.94 6.65
C HIS A 67 -3.54 -20.70 6.97
N ASP A 68 -4.54 -20.04 7.55
CA ASP A 68 -5.83 -20.64 7.93
C ASP A 68 -6.80 -20.88 6.78
N VAL A 69 -6.61 -20.18 5.65
CA VAL A 69 -7.49 -20.30 4.47
C VAL A 69 -7.49 -21.73 3.95
N GLY A 70 -8.66 -22.30 3.68
CA GLY A 70 -8.80 -23.70 3.23
C GLY A 70 -8.92 -24.72 4.39
N THR A 71 -8.96 -24.24 5.63
CA THR A 71 -9.30 -25.04 6.81
C THR A 71 -10.70 -24.68 7.34
N SER A 72 -11.16 -25.34 8.39
CA SER A 72 -12.38 -24.95 9.13
C SER A 72 -12.28 -23.58 9.81
N ARG A 73 -11.10 -22.96 9.83
CA ARG A 73 -10.81 -21.64 10.40
C ARG A 73 -10.59 -20.57 9.33
N THR A 74 -11.01 -20.82 8.08
CA THR A 74 -10.86 -19.87 6.97
C THR A 74 -11.41 -18.48 7.35
N PRO A 75 -10.59 -17.42 7.30
CA PRO A 75 -11.07 -16.06 7.60
C PRO A 75 -12.20 -15.64 6.66
N LEU A 76 -13.27 -15.09 7.23
CA LEU A 76 -14.39 -14.50 6.48
C LEU A 76 -14.24 -12.99 6.29
N LEU A 77 -13.31 -12.37 7.02
CA LEU A 77 -13.08 -10.93 7.11
C LEU A 77 -11.62 -10.60 6.81
N GLY A 78 -11.33 -9.31 6.68
CA GLY A 78 -9.99 -8.77 6.40
C GLY A 78 -9.11 -8.67 7.66
N PRO A 79 -8.00 -7.93 7.58
CA PRO A 79 -7.12 -7.70 8.73
C PRO A 79 -7.82 -7.03 9.91
N TYR A 80 -7.35 -7.33 11.11
CA TYR A 80 -7.91 -6.78 12.33
C TYR A 80 -7.69 -5.26 12.44
N SER A 81 -8.50 -4.63 13.28
CA SER A 81 -8.29 -3.27 13.75
C SER A 81 -8.22 -3.26 15.27
N ARG A 82 -7.34 -2.43 15.83
CA ARG A 82 -7.25 -2.19 17.28
C ARG A 82 -8.54 -1.61 17.91
N PHE A 83 -9.55 -1.33 17.10
CA PHE A 83 -10.84 -0.81 17.50
C PHE A 83 -11.95 -1.88 17.61
N GLY A 84 -11.58 -3.17 17.64
CA GLY A 84 -12.53 -4.28 17.86
C GLY A 84 -13.40 -4.61 16.66
N TRP A 85 -12.93 -4.32 15.45
CA TRP A 85 -13.57 -4.69 14.19
C TRP A 85 -12.51 -5.18 13.20
N ASP A 86 -12.92 -5.93 12.18
CA ASP A 86 -12.06 -6.37 11.09
C ASP A 86 -12.34 -5.57 9.81
N HIS A 87 -11.33 -5.44 8.95
CA HIS A 87 -11.51 -4.88 7.63
C HIS A 87 -12.54 -5.69 6.81
N PRO A 88 -13.22 -5.06 5.85
CA PRO A 88 -14.51 -5.55 5.38
C PRO A 88 -14.52 -6.93 4.74
N GLY A 89 -13.39 -7.49 4.29
CA GLY A 89 -13.40 -8.84 3.74
C GLY A 89 -12.03 -9.49 3.48
N PRO A 90 -12.03 -10.79 3.15
CA PRO A 90 -10.88 -11.65 3.32
C PRO A 90 -10.03 -11.79 2.05
N LEU A 91 -10.30 -11.01 0.98
CA LEU A 91 -9.63 -11.20 -0.31
C LEU A 91 -8.10 -11.14 -0.22
N LEU A 92 -7.53 -10.31 0.67
CA LEU A 92 -6.10 -10.30 0.95
C LEU A 92 -5.60 -11.69 1.36
N PHE A 93 -6.31 -12.33 2.28
CA PHE A 93 -5.96 -13.65 2.79
C PHE A 93 -6.21 -14.74 1.77
N TRP A 94 -7.38 -14.72 1.12
CA TRP A 94 -7.79 -15.76 0.17
C TRP A 94 -6.88 -15.81 -1.05
N ILE A 95 -6.47 -14.66 -1.57
CA ILE A 95 -5.57 -14.58 -2.73
C ILE A 95 -4.12 -14.85 -2.31
N GLY A 96 -3.71 -14.44 -1.10
CA GLY A 96 -2.37 -14.68 -0.56
C GLY A 96 -2.08 -16.15 -0.24
N ALA A 97 -3.10 -16.88 0.21
CA ALA A 97 -2.95 -18.23 0.75
C ALA A 97 -2.38 -19.30 -0.22
N PRO A 98 -2.71 -19.31 -1.53
CA PRO A 98 -2.03 -20.19 -2.50
C PRO A 98 -0.54 -19.87 -2.64
N ALA A 99 -0.17 -18.59 -2.69
CA ALA A 99 1.23 -18.18 -2.80
C ALA A 99 2.03 -18.55 -1.54
N LEU A 100 1.39 -18.39 -0.37
CA LEU A 100 1.94 -18.80 0.91
C LEU A 100 2.26 -20.30 0.99
N ARG A 101 1.40 -21.13 0.40
CA ARG A 101 1.60 -22.59 0.34
C ARG A 101 2.70 -22.99 -0.64
N LEU A 102 2.82 -22.26 -1.75
CA LEU A 102 3.76 -22.58 -2.81
C LEU A 102 5.21 -22.22 -2.43
N ALA A 103 5.41 -21.05 -1.80
CA ALA A 103 6.75 -20.50 -1.58
C ALA A 103 6.89 -19.75 -0.24
N GLY A 104 6.04 -20.02 0.74
CA GLY A 104 6.12 -19.37 2.05
C GLY A 104 5.82 -17.86 1.99
N PRO A 105 6.25 -17.09 3.01
CA PRO A 105 6.02 -15.64 3.06
C PRO A 105 6.59 -14.90 1.84
N VAL A 106 7.74 -15.35 1.33
CA VAL A 106 8.35 -14.83 0.08
C VAL A 106 7.40 -14.99 -1.11
N GLY A 107 6.68 -16.11 -1.21
CA GLY A 107 5.65 -16.30 -2.24
C GLY A 107 4.58 -15.22 -2.22
N VAL A 108 4.17 -14.79 -1.02
CA VAL A 108 3.20 -13.70 -0.84
C VAL A 108 3.78 -12.36 -1.32
N MET A 109 5.04 -12.06 -1.01
CA MET A 109 5.71 -10.85 -1.52
C MET A 109 5.72 -10.80 -3.05
N VAL A 110 6.06 -11.92 -3.69
CA VAL A 110 6.08 -12.05 -5.15
C VAL A 110 4.68 -11.83 -5.73
N LEU A 111 3.66 -12.47 -5.16
CA LEU A 111 2.28 -12.30 -5.57
C LEU A 111 1.84 -10.83 -5.47
N VAL A 112 2.15 -10.15 -4.37
CA VAL A 112 1.82 -8.72 -4.19
C VAL A 112 2.49 -7.88 -5.27
N GLY A 113 3.77 -8.12 -5.56
CA GLY A 113 4.46 -7.49 -6.68
C GLY A 113 3.76 -7.72 -8.02
N MET A 114 3.33 -8.95 -8.30
CA MET A 114 2.60 -9.29 -9.53
C MET A 114 1.23 -8.61 -9.60
N LEU A 115 0.49 -8.52 -8.49
CA LEU A 115 -0.78 -7.79 -8.41
C LEU A 115 -0.57 -6.31 -8.71
N ASN A 116 0.48 -5.71 -8.15
CA ASN A 116 0.86 -4.31 -8.37
C ASN A 116 1.30 -4.03 -9.82
N VAL A 117 2.01 -4.97 -10.46
CA VAL A 117 2.31 -4.92 -11.91
C VAL A 117 1.02 -4.97 -12.74
N ALA A 118 0.14 -5.92 -12.44
CA ALA A 118 -1.13 -6.08 -13.16
C ALA A 118 -2.03 -4.84 -13.01
N ALA A 119 -2.10 -4.27 -11.81
CA ALA A 119 -2.83 -3.04 -11.53
C ALA A 119 -2.26 -1.84 -12.31
N THR A 120 -0.93 -1.72 -12.38
CA THR A 120 -0.25 -0.67 -13.15
C THR A 120 -0.55 -0.78 -14.65
N ILE A 121 -0.48 -1.99 -15.20
CA ILE A 121 -0.83 -2.25 -16.61
C ILE A 121 -2.30 -1.94 -16.88
N GLY A 122 -3.20 -2.39 -15.99
CA GLY A 122 -4.65 -2.12 -16.07
C GLY A 122 -4.97 -0.63 -16.05
N ALA A 123 -4.35 0.13 -15.13
CA ALA A 123 -4.47 1.57 -15.03
C ALA A 123 -4.00 2.28 -16.31
N GLY A 124 -2.82 1.93 -16.83
CA GLY A 124 -2.29 2.50 -18.08
C GLY A 124 -3.15 2.19 -19.30
N ALA A 125 -3.63 0.94 -19.42
CA ALA A 125 -4.52 0.53 -20.49
C ALA A 125 -5.87 1.25 -20.42
N ALA A 126 -6.45 1.39 -19.23
CA ALA A 126 -7.68 2.14 -19.02
C ALA A 126 -7.51 3.64 -19.33
N ALA A 127 -6.41 4.25 -18.88
CA ALA A 127 -6.06 5.64 -19.18
C ALA A 127 -5.96 5.88 -20.69
N ARG A 128 -5.26 5.00 -21.41
CA ARG A 128 -5.15 5.06 -22.87
C ARG A 128 -6.50 5.01 -23.56
N ARG A 129 -7.40 4.16 -23.07
CA ARG A 129 -8.76 4.04 -23.61
C ARG A 129 -9.62 5.26 -23.28
N LEU A 130 -9.42 5.90 -22.12
CA LEU A 130 -10.20 7.05 -21.68
C LEU A 130 -9.89 8.32 -22.47
N ALA A 131 -8.60 8.64 -22.65
CA ALA A 131 -8.19 9.93 -23.20
C ALA A 131 -6.93 9.87 -24.10
N GLY A 132 -6.58 8.68 -24.58
CA GLY A 132 -5.52 8.47 -25.57
C GLY A 132 -4.11 8.37 -24.98
N ASP A 133 -3.13 8.29 -25.88
CA ASP A 133 -1.73 7.98 -25.57
C ASP A 133 -1.07 9.00 -24.64
N LEU A 134 -1.33 10.30 -24.82
CA LEU A 134 -0.74 11.35 -24.00
C LEU A 134 -1.25 11.30 -22.55
N PHE A 135 -2.53 10.98 -22.35
CA PHE A 135 -3.08 10.78 -21.00
C PHE A 135 -2.52 9.51 -20.36
N ALA A 136 -2.39 8.42 -21.13
CA ALA A 136 -1.73 7.19 -20.65
C ALA A 136 -0.29 7.44 -20.21
N LEU A 137 0.47 8.25 -20.97
CA LEU A 137 1.83 8.62 -20.60
C LEU A 137 1.88 9.47 -19.33
N ALA A 138 0.96 10.44 -19.18
CA ALA A 138 0.85 11.23 -17.96
C ALA A 138 0.53 10.37 -16.73
N VAL A 139 -0.41 9.42 -16.86
CA VAL A 139 -0.70 8.43 -15.80
C VAL A 139 0.53 7.57 -15.51
N THR A 140 1.23 7.09 -16.53
CA THR A 140 2.43 6.24 -16.36
C THR A 140 3.56 7.00 -15.65
N ALA A 141 3.80 8.26 -16.02
CA ALA A 141 4.79 9.10 -15.35
C ALA A 141 4.39 9.40 -13.89
N ALA A 142 3.10 9.63 -13.64
CA ALA A 142 2.59 9.84 -12.29
C ALA A 142 2.71 8.57 -11.43
N VAL A 143 2.47 7.38 -11.99
CA VAL A 143 2.70 6.09 -11.31
C VAL A 143 4.18 5.92 -10.98
N ALA A 144 5.09 6.20 -11.91
CA ALA A 144 6.52 6.10 -11.64
C ALA A 144 6.97 7.01 -10.47
N LEU A 145 6.42 8.24 -10.41
CA LEU A 145 6.68 9.17 -9.32
C LEU A 145 6.04 8.73 -7.99
N LEU A 146 4.83 8.19 -8.04
CA LEU A 146 4.15 7.62 -6.88
C LEU A 146 4.95 6.43 -6.32
N VAL A 147 5.40 5.52 -7.17
CA VAL A 147 6.22 4.36 -6.78
C VAL A 147 7.54 4.79 -6.14
N HIS A 148 8.20 5.79 -6.71
CA HIS A 148 9.41 6.36 -6.13
C HIS A 148 9.16 6.89 -4.71
N SER A 149 8.09 7.66 -4.53
CA SER A 149 7.75 8.31 -3.26
C SER A 149 7.22 7.32 -2.22
N HIS A 150 6.54 6.27 -2.68
CA HIS A 150 5.98 5.23 -1.82
C HIS A 150 7.06 4.30 -1.23
N GLY A 151 8.22 4.24 -1.90
CA GLY A 151 9.31 3.35 -1.55
C GLY A 151 9.17 2.00 -2.25
N ALA A 152 10.27 1.54 -2.85
CA ALA A 152 10.26 0.37 -3.71
C ALA A 152 9.89 -0.94 -2.99
N VAL A 153 10.21 -1.06 -1.69
CA VAL A 153 9.86 -2.22 -0.86
C VAL A 153 8.34 -2.39 -0.73
N LYS A 154 7.58 -1.28 -0.69
CA LYS A 154 6.12 -1.33 -0.57
C LYS A 154 5.43 -1.92 -1.80
N LEU A 155 6.15 -2.10 -2.92
CA LEU A 155 5.63 -2.81 -4.09
C LEU A 155 5.40 -4.30 -3.85
N VAL A 156 6.07 -4.89 -2.85
CA VAL A 156 6.00 -6.32 -2.51
C VAL A 156 5.57 -6.56 -1.06
N ASP A 157 5.31 -5.51 -0.29
CA ASP A 157 4.86 -5.61 1.10
C ASP A 157 3.37 -6.01 1.14
N PRO A 158 3.01 -7.14 1.75
CA PRO A 158 1.61 -7.58 1.82
C PRO A 158 0.76 -6.73 2.75
N TRP A 159 1.37 -5.91 3.61
CA TRP A 159 0.66 -5.20 4.65
C TRP A 159 -0.47 -4.33 4.07
N ASN A 160 -1.65 -4.49 4.65
CA ASN A 160 -2.90 -3.96 4.13
C ASN A 160 -2.95 -2.46 3.81
N PRO A 161 -2.20 -1.54 4.45
CA PRO A 161 -2.21 -0.13 4.08
C PRO A 161 -1.50 0.14 2.74
N TRP A 162 -0.58 -0.73 2.34
CA TRP A 162 0.27 -0.55 1.14
C TRP A 162 -0.25 -1.33 -0.06
N VAL A 163 -0.65 -2.58 0.16
CA VAL A 163 -1.08 -3.51 -0.89
C VAL A 163 -2.26 -2.99 -1.72
N THR A 164 -3.03 -2.03 -1.19
CA THR A 164 -4.25 -1.51 -1.83
C THR A 164 -4.02 -0.32 -2.78
N VAL A 165 -2.87 0.34 -2.72
CA VAL A 165 -2.62 1.63 -3.40
C VAL A 165 -2.78 1.54 -4.93
N LEU A 166 -2.06 0.61 -5.58
CA LEU A 166 -2.14 0.45 -7.04
C LEU A 166 -3.44 -0.26 -7.49
N PRO A 167 -3.98 -1.27 -6.78
CA PRO A 167 -5.32 -1.78 -7.06
C PRO A 167 -6.41 -0.70 -7.02
N LEU A 168 -6.38 0.22 -6.05
CA LEU A 168 -7.31 1.35 -5.99
C LEU A 168 -7.16 2.24 -7.22
N LEU A 169 -5.94 2.59 -7.62
CA LEU A 169 -5.71 3.37 -8.84
C LEU A 169 -6.29 2.67 -10.08
N CYS A 170 -6.05 1.36 -10.21
CA CYS A 170 -6.57 0.55 -11.31
C CYS A 170 -8.11 0.58 -11.32
N TYR A 171 -8.75 0.43 -10.15
CA TYR A 171 -10.20 0.59 -10.02
C TYR A 171 -10.69 1.94 -10.52
N LEU A 172 -10.05 3.03 -10.05
CA LEU A 172 -10.47 4.40 -10.34
C LEU A 172 -10.39 4.77 -11.82
N LEU A 173 -9.54 4.07 -12.61
CA LEU A 173 -9.41 4.27 -14.05
C LEU A 173 -10.21 3.23 -14.87
N CYS A 174 -10.24 1.96 -14.44
CA CYS A 174 -10.99 0.91 -15.14
C CYS A 174 -12.50 1.12 -15.06
N LEU A 175 -13.03 1.63 -13.94
CA LEU A 175 -14.45 1.88 -13.78
C LEU A 175 -15.01 2.89 -14.80
N PRO A 176 -14.46 4.12 -14.93
CA PRO A 176 -14.91 5.05 -15.96
C PRO A 176 -14.63 4.51 -17.38
N ALA A 177 -13.55 3.76 -17.59
CA ALA A 177 -13.29 3.11 -18.88
C ALA A 177 -14.38 2.08 -19.23
N ALA A 178 -14.90 1.35 -18.23
CA ALA A 178 -16.00 0.42 -18.40
C ALA A 178 -17.29 1.14 -18.81
N VAL A 179 -17.56 2.33 -18.25
CA VAL A 179 -18.72 3.15 -18.61
C VAL A 179 -18.60 3.67 -20.04
N VAL A 180 -17.51 4.39 -20.35
CA VAL A 180 -17.28 5.03 -21.66
C VAL A 180 -17.31 4.02 -22.80
N HIS A 181 -16.68 2.86 -22.60
CA HIS A 181 -16.54 1.84 -23.65
C HIS A 181 -17.57 0.71 -23.56
N ARG A 182 -18.48 0.76 -22.58
CA ARG A 182 -19.42 -0.33 -22.26
C ARG A 182 -18.72 -1.68 -22.15
N SER A 183 -17.53 -1.69 -21.57
CA SER A 183 -16.63 -2.86 -21.54
C SER A 183 -16.81 -3.65 -20.25
N ARG A 184 -17.43 -4.83 -20.35
CA ARG A 184 -17.61 -5.75 -19.23
C ARG A 184 -16.30 -6.25 -18.63
N TRP A 185 -15.23 -6.27 -19.41
CA TRP A 185 -13.90 -6.68 -18.92
C TRP A 185 -13.28 -5.59 -18.07
N ALA A 186 -13.37 -4.33 -18.49
CA ALA A 186 -12.96 -3.21 -17.65
C ALA A 186 -13.79 -3.16 -16.35
N LEU A 187 -15.09 -3.46 -16.44
CA LEU A 187 -15.94 -3.58 -15.25
C LEU A 187 -15.50 -4.72 -14.33
N ALA A 188 -15.14 -5.89 -14.87
CA ALA A 188 -14.66 -7.00 -14.07
C ALA A 188 -13.33 -6.69 -13.38
N VAL A 189 -12.39 -6.06 -14.09
CA VAL A 189 -11.13 -5.59 -13.50
C VAL A 189 -11.41 -4.60 -12.37
N ALA A 190 -12.29 -3.62 -12.60
CA ALA A 190 -12.70 -2.68 -11.57
C ALA A 190 -13.36 -3.37 -10.37
N LEU A 191 -14.25 -4.34 -10.59
CA LEU A 191 -14.88 -5.09 -9.50
C LEU A 191 -13.86 -5.85 -8.67
N VAL A 192 -12.88 -6.52 -9.30
CA VAL A 192 -11.82 -7.25 -8.60
C VAL A 192 -10.95 -6.28 -7.80
N THR A 193 -10.41 -5.24 -8.43
CA THR A 193 -9.46 -4.34 -7.77
C THR A 193 -10.12 -3.43 -6.72
N GLY A 194 -11.34 -2.97 -6.98
CA GLY A 194 -12.14 -2.17 -6.05
C GLY A 194 -12.59 -2.99 -4.84
N SER A 195 -13.02 -4.24 -5.03
CA SER A 195 -13.37 -5.13 -3.92
C SER A 195 -12.15 -5.48 -3.09
N PHE A 196 -11.02 -5.81 -3.73
CA PHE A 196 -9.75 -6.05 -3.03
C PHE A 196 -9.34 -4.84 -2.17
N ALA A 197 -9.33 -3.62 -2.75
CA ALA A 197 -8.95 -2.42 -2.02
C ALA A 197 -9.89 -2.12 -0.84
N ALA A 198 -11.21 -2.20 -1.07
CA ALA A 198 -12.22 -1.92 -0.04
C ALA A 198 -12.23 -2.95 1.09
N GLN A 199 -11.96 -4.22 0.79
CA GLN A 199 -11.95 -5.30 1.77
C GLN A 199 -10.67 -5.34 2.61
N SER A 200 -9.52 -5.00 2.02
CA SER A 200 -8.23 -5.03 2.73
C SER A 200 -8.02 -3.83 3.64
N HIS A 201 -8.56 -2.65 3.29
CA HIS A 201 -8.38 -1.44 4.10
C HIS A 201 -9.62 -0.53 4.05
N LEU A 202 -10.21 -0.27 5.22
CA LEU A 202 -11.51 0.41 5.39
C LEU A 202 -11.48 1.84 4.82
N GLY A 203 -10.33 2.52 4.90
CA GLY A 203 -10.15 3.85 4.31
C GLY A 203 -10.50 3.93 2.82
N ASN A 204 -10.36 2.84 2.07
CA ASN A 204 -10.70 2.80 0.64
C ASN A 204 -12.21 2.75 0.38
N LEU A 205 -13.00 2.26 1.33
CA LEU A 205 -14.42 1.96 1.13
C LEU A 205 -15.25 3.21 0.72
N PRO A 206 -15.14 4.37 1.39
CA PRO A 206 -15.87 5.58 0.98
C PRO A 206 -15.58 6.00 -0.47
N VAL A 207 -14.31 5.93 -0.89
CA VAL A 207 -13.91 6.28 -2.27
C VAL A 207 -14.42 5.25 -3.27
N VAL A 208 -14.32 3.96 -2.95
CA VAL A 208 -14.84 2.89 -3.82
C VAL A 208 -16.35 3.06 -4.04
N LEU A 209 -17.12 3.31 -2.99
CA LEU A 209 -18.56 3.51 -3.08
C LEU A 209 -18.92 4.81 -3.83
N ALA A 210 -18.26 5.93 -3.51
CA ALA A 210 -18.50 7.19 -4.19
C ALA A 210 -18.25 7.10 -5.70
N ALA A 211 -17.14 6.47 -6.10
CA ALA A 211 -16.80 6.18 -7.49
C ALA A 211 -17.87 5.31 -8.17
N ALA A 212 -18.34 4.24 -7.52
CA ALA A 212 -19.37 3.35 -8.06
C ALA A 212 -20.70 4.09 -8.29
N VAL A 213 -21.13 4.92 -7.34
CA VAL A 213 -22.36 5.71 -7.43
C VAL A 213 -22.28 6.70 -8.61
N VAL A 214 -21.21 7.50 -8.68
CA VAL A 214 -21.07 8.50 -9.76
C VAL A 214 -20.85 7.86 -11.13
N ALA A 215 -20.13 6.73 -11.22
CA ALA A 215 -19.99 5.97 -12.46
C ALA A 215 -21.32 5.36 -12.91
N THR A 216 -22.17 4.92 -11.98
CA THR A 216 -23.53 4.44 -12.29
C THR A 216 -24.38 5.58 -12.85
N ALA A 217 -24.36 6.76 -12.21
CA ALA A 217 -25.03 7.95 -12.73
C ALA A 217 -24.52 8.35 -14.13
N TRP A 218 -23.20 8.30 -14.34
CA TRP A 218 -22.58 8.50 -15.65
C TRP A 218 -23.08 7.46 -16.66
N TRP A 219 -23.15 6.18 -16.31
CA TRP A 219 -23.65 5.14 -17.21
C TRP A 219 -25.09 5.38 -17.66
N TRP A 220 -25.99 5.79 -16.75
CA TRP A 220 -27.36 6.15 -17.10
C TRP A 220 -27.43 7.37 -18.02
N TRP A 221 -26.60 8.40 -17.74
CA TRP A 221 -26.48 9.57 -18.61
C TRP A 221 -25.95 9.22 -20.01
N ASP A 222 -24.89 8.41 -20.10
CA ASP A 222 -24.31 7.96 -21.37
C ASP A 222 -25.32 7.16 -22.20
N ARG A 223 -26.03 6.23 -21.56
CA ARG A 223 -27.04 5.39 -22.22
C ARG A 223 -28.21 6.21 -22.76
N SER A 224 -28.65 7.23 -22.01
CA SER A 224 -29.76 8.09 -22.44
C SER A 224 -29.37 9.04 -23.58
N ARG A 225 -28.12 9.52 -23.61
CA ARG A 225 -27.62 10.42 -24.66
C ARG A 225 -27.14 9.69 -25.92
N PHE A 226 -26.59 8.49 -25.77
CA PHE A 226 -26.00 7.71 -26.86
C PHE A 226 -26.55 6.28 -26.94
N PRO A 227 -27.86 6.10 -27.21
CA PRO A 227 -28.51 4.79 -27.18
C PRO A 227 -27.95 3.81 -28.22
N THR A 228 -27.48 4.30 -29.38
CA THR A 228 -26.97 3.49 -30.50
C THR A 228 -25.44 3.30 -30.49
N ALA A 229 -24.73 3.80 -29.48
CA ALA A 229 -23.28 3.61 -29.39
C ALA A 229 -22.92 2.11 -29.36
N ARG A 230 -22.10 1.68 -30.32
CA ARG A 230 -21.67 0.28 -30.47
C ARG A 230 -20.95 -0.17 -29.20
N THR A 231 -21.44 -1.24 -28.58
CA THR A 231 -20.67 -2.04 -27.63
C THR A 231 -19.45 -2.63 -28.33
N GLU A 232 -18.33 -2.79 -27.61
CA GLU A 232 -17.17 -3.54 -28.10
C GLU A 232 -17.58 -4.88 -28.71
N ARG A 233 -16.79 -5.38 -29.68
CA ARG A 233 -16.98 -6.59 -30.50
C ARG A 233 -17.30 -7.90 -29.73
N SER A 234 -17.31 -7.88 -28.41
CA SER A 234 -17.97 -8.91 -27.60
C SER A 234 -19.47 -8.85 -27.84
N GLY A 235 -20.00 -9.75 -28.68
CA GLY A 235 -21.41 -9.82 -29.07
C GLY A 235 -22.42 -9.78 -27.90
N PRO A 236 -23.73 -9.76 -28.19
CA PRO A 236 -24.81 -9.40 -27.27
C PRO A 236 -25.11 -10.47 -26.19
N ARG A 237 -24.08 -11.13 -25.64
CA ARG A 237 -24.24 -12.09 -24.57
C ARG A 237 -24.46 -11.34 -23.26
N PRO A 238 -25.56 -11.60 -22.54
CA PRO A 238 -25.81 -10.98 -21.24
C PRO A 238 -24.63 -11.26 -20.30
N ALA A 239 -24.18 -10.23 -19.57
CA ALA A 239 -23.05 -10.31 -18.64
C ALA A 239 -23.49 -10.84 -17.26
N TRP A 240 -24.25 -11.94 -17.23
CA TRP A 240 -24.79 -12.56 -16.01
C TRP A 240 -23.69 -12.98 -15.02
N TRP A 241 -22.47 -13.21 -15.51
CA TRP A 241 -21.31 -13.54 -14.69
C TRP A 241 -20.77 -12.36 -13.87
N ILE A 242 -21.11 -11.11 -14.21
CA ILE A 242 -20.64 -9.92 -13.46
C ILE A 242 -21.26 -9.90 -12.04
N PRO A 243 -22.59 -10.03 -11.86
CA PRO A 243 -23.18 -10.19 -10.54
C PRO A 243 -22.63 -11.39 -9.76
N LEU A 244 -22.39 -12.53 -10.43
CA LEU A 244 -21.82 -13.71 -9.78
C LEU A 244 -20.38 -13.48 -9.31
N LEU A 245 -19.58 -12.76 -10.10
CA LEU A 245 -18.24 -12.34 -9.71
C LEU A 245 -18.30 -11.44 -8.47
N ALA A 246 -19.18 -10.44 -8.46
CA ALA A 246 -19.36 -9.56 -7.29
C ALA A 246 -19.79 -10.35 -6.05
N MET A 247 -20.74 -11.27 -6.20
CA MET A 247 -21.19 -12.16 -5.11
C MET A 247 -20.05 -13.04 -4.59
N GLY A 248 -19.25 -13.63 -5.48
CA GLY A 248 -18.10 -14.46 -5.11
C GLY A 248 -17.01 -13.66 -4.38
N LEU A 249 -16.70 -12.45 -4.86
CA LEU A 249 -15.72 -11.56 -4.23
C LEU A 249 -16.12 -11.13 -2.82
N TRP A 250 -17.42 -11.02 -2.54
CA TRP A 250 -17.96 -10.61 -1.23
C TRP A 250 -18.58 -11.77 -0.44
N ALA A 251 -18.31 -13.01 -0.82
CA ALA A 251 -18.91 -14.18 -0.18
C ALA A 251 -18.55 -14.26 1.32
N GLY A 252 -17.30 -13.97 1.70
CA GLY A 252 -16.86 -14.02 3.09
C GLY A 252 -17.67 -13.09 4.01
N PRO A 253 -17.73 -11.77 3.71
CA PRO A 253 -18.49 -10.82 4.52
C PRO A 253 -19.99 -11.08 4.52
N LEU A 254 -20.53 -11.61 3.42
CA LEU A 254 -21.94 -12.01 3.34
C LEU A 254 -22.24 -13.23 4.22
N VAL A 255 -21.29 -14.17 4.33
CA VAL A 255 -21.41 -15.32 5.25
C VAL A 255 -21.28 -14.84 6.69
N ASP A 256 -20.35 -13.94 7.01
CA ASP A 256 -20.20 -13.34 8.34
C ASP A 256 -21.51 -12.71 8.82
N LEU A 257 -22.16 -11.91 7.95
CA LEU A 257 -23.45 -11.28 8.24
C LEU A 257 -24.57 -12.26 8.63
N VAL A 258 -24.51 -13.50 8.12
CA VAL A 258 -25.55 -14.51 8.37
C VAL A 258 -25.19 -15.42 9.54
N VAL A 259 -23.91 -15.73 9.74
CA VAL A 259 -23.44 -16.72 10.71
C VAL A 259 -23.12 -16.09 12.07
N ASN A 260 -22.69 -14.83 12.11
CA ASN A 260 -22.27 -14.15 13.33
C ASN A 260 -23.25 -13.04 13.73
N ALA A 261 -23.67 -13.03 14.99
CA ALA A 261 -24.58 -12.03 15.55
C ALA A 261 -24.18 -11.67 17.01
N PRO A 262 -23.72 -10.43 17.28
CA PRO A 262 -23.40 -9.39 16.29
C PRO A 262 -22.23 -9.81 15.39
N GLY A 263 -22.32 -9.50 14.09
CA GLY A 263 -21.25 -9.70 13.12
C GLY A 263 -20.42 -8.43 12.90
N ASN A 264 -19.42 -8.48 12.04
CA ASN A 264 -18.48 -7.38 11.87
C ASN A 264 -19.10 -6.08 11.32
N LEU A 265 -20.18 -6.19 10.52
CA LEU A 265 -20.93 -5.00 10.07
C LEU A 265 -21.55 -4.22 11.24
N TRP A 266 -21.93 -4.91 12.33
CA TRP A 266 -22.41 -4.26 13.54
C TRP A 266 -21.27 -3.49 14.23
N HIS A 267 -20.11 -4.13 14.41
CA HIS A 267 -18.95 -3.49 15.04
C HIS A 267 -18.42 -2.29 14.24
N LEU A 268 -18.45 -2.36 12.90
CA LEU A 268 -18.14 -1.21 12.04
C LEU A 268 -19.15 -0.07 12.20
N ALA A 269 -20.44 -0.38 12.31
CA ALA A 269 -21.48 0.62 12.53
C ALA A 269 -21.37 1.25 13.93
N GLU A 270 -21.13 0.44 14.95
CA GLU A 270 -20.88 0.87 16.32
C GLU A 270 -19.65 1.77 16.40
N PHE A 271 -18.56 1.42 15.73
CA PHE A 271 -17.38 2.28 15.64
C PHE A 271 -17.65 3.59 14.89
N ALA A 272 -18.41 3.55 13.79
CA ALA A 272 -18.65 4.72 12.95
C ALA A 272 -19.65 5.72 13.60
N LEU A 273 -20.61 5.21 14.36
CA LEU A 273 -21.72 5.96 14.96
C LEU A 273 -21.56 6.19 16.46
N GLY A 274 -20.72 5.41 17.13
CA GLY A 274 -20.52 5.47 18.58
C GLY A 274 -19.64 6.63 19.02
N ASP A 275 -19.74 6.96 20.31
CA ASP A 275 -18.99 8.03 20.98
C ASP A 275 -17.60 7.57 21.45
N GLY A 276 -16.94 6.71 20.67
CA GLY A 276 -15.63 6.13 21.00
C GLY A 276 -14.48 7.15 20.96
N VAL A 277 -13.29 6.72 20.52
CA VAL A 277 -12.15 7.64 20.37
C VAL A 277 -12.51 8.73 19.35
N PRO A 278 -12.59 10.01 19.74
CA PRO A 278 -12.97 11.06 18.81
C PRO A 278 -11.95 11.16 17.68
N PRO A 279 -12.39 11.49 16.45
CA PRO A 279 -11.46 11.78 15.36
C PRO A 279 -10.60 13.00 15.73
N ALA A 280 -9.47 13.13 15.04
CA ALA A 280 -8.65 14.34 15.14
C ALA A 280 -9.48 15.59 14.84
N SER A 281 -9.07 16.75 15.36
CA SER A 281 -9.85 17.98 15.16
C SER A 281 -10.05 18.27 13.67
N LEU A 282 -11.14 18.96 13.32
CA LEU A 282 -11.41 19.27 11.91
C LEU A 282 -10.24 20.02 11.25
N ARG A 283 -9.56 20.90 12.00
CA ARG A 283 -8.37 21.63 11.52
C ARG A 283 -7.21 20.69 11.19
N GLU A 284 -6.87 19.78 12.11
CA GLU A 284 -5.79 18.81 11.91
C GLU A 284 -6.13 17.84 10.77
N SER A 285 -7.35 17.35 10.74
CA SER A 285 -7.83 16.45 9.69
C SER A 285 -7.81 17.11 8.30
N LEU A 286 -8.26 18.37 8.19
CA LEU A 286 -8.17 19.13 6.95
C LEU A 286 -6.72 19.48 6.59
N GLY A 287 -5.86 19.72 7.57
CA GLY A 287 -4.43 19.95 7.38
C GLY A 287 -3.72 18.70 6.85
N ALA A 288 -4.03 17.52 7.39
CA ALA A 288 -3.54 16.24 6.90
C ALA A 288 -4.14 15.92 5.52
N ALA A 289 -5.44 16.12 5.30
CA ALA A 289 -6.05 15.97 3.97
C ALA A 289 -5.37 16.91 2.95
N ALA A 290 -5.05 18.15 3.32
CA ALA A 290 -4.33 19.09 2.48
C ALA A 290 -2.91 18.62 2.15
N ARG A 291 -2.26 17.89 3.07
CA ARG A 291 -0.93 17.30 2.84
C ARG A 291 -0.96 16.14 1.85
N GLU A 292 -1.97 15.28 2.01
CA GLU A 292 -2.13 14.04 1.26
C GLU A 292 -2.76 14.27 -0.13
N LEU A 293 -3.73 15.19 -0.23
CA LEU A 293 -4.55 15.46 -1.42
C LEU A 293 -4.25 16.82 -2.09
N GLY A 294 -3.44 17.71 -1.49
CA GLY A 294 -3.23 19.07 -2.00
C GLY A 294 -2.29 19.18 -3.21
N PHE A 295 -1.97 20.42 -3.60
CA PHE A 295 -0.95 20.74 -4.63
C PHE A 295 0.47 20.66 -4.05
N LEU A 296 1.42 20.03 -4.78
CA LEU A 296 2.68 19.46 -4.26
C LEU A 296 2.47 18.38 -3.17
N PRO A 297 1.61 17.38 -3.44
CA PRO A 297 1.27 16.34 -2.46
C PRO A 297 2.46 15.43 -2.16
N ALA A 298 2.42 14.76 -1.00
CA ALA A 298 3.51 13.92 -0.51
C ALA A 298 3.96 12.84 -1.52
N TRP A 299 3.05 12.37 -2.38
CA TRP A 299 3.33 11.38 -3.42
C TRP A 299 4.24 11.88 -4.56
N MET A 300 4.59 13.16 -4.62
CA MET A 300 5.50 13.75 -5.62
C MET A 300 6.97 13.89 -5.15
N GLY A 301 7.45 12.97 -4.32
CA GLY A 301 8.86 12.89 -3.91
C GLY A 301 9.15 13.49 -2.54
N ALA A 302 8.14 13.75 -1.72
CA ALA A 302 8.38 14.17 -0.35
C ALA A 302 8.70 12.94 0.53
N HIS A 303 9.92 12.90 1.09
CA HIS A 303 10.29 11.90 2.07
C HIS A 303 9.60 12.22 3.41
N GLU A 304 8.52 11.50 3.72
CA GLU A 304 7.85 11.62 5.01
C GLU A 304 8.24 10.47 5.93
N GLY A 305 9.13 10.78 6.88
CA GLY A 305 9.42 9.95 8.05
C GLY A 305 8.86 10.57 9.35
N VAL A 306 7.88 11.46 9.25
CA VAL A 306 7.37 12.22 10.41
C VAL A 306 6.11 11.56 10.95
N TRP A 307 6.11 11.38 12.28
CA TRP A 307 4.97 10.91 13.05
C TRP A 307 4.61 12.01 14.05
N PRO A 308 3.37 12.57 14.03
CA PRO A 308 2.27 12.35 13.07
C PRO A 308 2.50 12.97 11.67
N VAL A 309 1.59 12.73 10.72
CA VAL A 309 1.59 13.37 9.39
C VAL A 309 1.57 14.89 9.55
N ALA A 310 2.53 15.56 8.91
CA ALA A 310 2.61 17.01 8.95
C ALA A 310 1.39 17.65 8.29
N SER A 311 0.77 18.61 8.97
CA SER A 311 -0.33 19.38 8.39
C SER A 311 0.18 20.33 7.30
N ALA A 312 -0.56 20.46 6.21
CA ALA A 312 -0.34 21.50 5.20
C ALA A 312 -1.38 22.64 5.33
N PRO A 313 -1.11 23.84 4.80
CA PRO A 313 -2.11 24.91 4.75
C PRO A 313 -3.38 24.46 4.02
N ILE A 314 -4.55 24.58 4.66
CA ILE A 314 -5.83 24.04 4.18
C ILE A 314 -6.19 24.51 2.75
N TRP A 315 -5.76 25.71 2.35
CA TRP A 315 -6.03 26.22 1.00
C TRP A 315 -5.42 25.35 -0.12
N THR A 316 -4.38 24.57 0.15
CA THR A 316 -3.78 23.67 -0.86
C THR A 316 -4.74 22.55 -1.27
N LEU A 317 -5.70 22.18 -0.41
CA LEU A 317 -6.79 21.23 -0.70
C LEU A 317 -7.75 21.76 -1.77
N LEU A 318 -7.82 23.07 -1.97
CA LEU A 318 -8.74 23.70 -2.93
C LEU A 318 -8.12 23.89 -4.32
N VAL A 319 -6.80 23.77 -4.45
CA VAL A 319 -6.08 24.02 -5.71
C VAL A 319 -6.48 23.02 -6.80
N LEU A 320 -6.46 21.72 -6.49
CA LEU A 320 -6.85 20.69 -7.45
C LEU A 320 -8.34 20.74 -7.82
N PRO A 321 -9.29 20.85 -6.87
CA PRO A 321 -10.69 21.09 -7.19
C PRO A 321 -10.92 22.32 -8.06
N LEU A 322 -10.25 23.44 -7.79
CA LEU A 322 -10.37 24.65 -8.61
C LEU A 322 -9.85 24.42 -10.04
N ALA A 323 -8.70 23.77 -10.19
CA ALA A 323 -8.16 23.42 -11.50
C ALA A 323 -9.09 22.46 -12.27
N LEU A 324 -9.70 21.50 -11.58
CA LEU A 324 -10.71 20.60 -12.15
C LEU A 324 -11.97 21.37 -12.56
N VAL A 325 -12.46 22.30 -11.75
CA VAL A 325 -13.62 23.14 -12.09
C VAL A 325 -13.34 24.02 -13.31
N LEU A 326 -12.17 24.64 -13.39
CA LEU A 326 -11.73 25.38 -14.59
C LEU A 326 -11.65 24.45 -15.82
N GLY A 327 -11.14 23.24 -15.63
CA GLY A 327 -11.14 22.18 -16.64
C GLY A 327 -12.55 21.76 -17.08
N LEU A 328 -13.51 21.72 -16.15
CA LEU A 328 -14.90 21.41 -16.44
C LEU A 328 -15.54 22.51 -17.31
N PHE A 329 -15.28 23.79 -17.02
CA PHE A 329 -15.78 24.90 -17.83
C PHE A 329 -15.21 24.88 -19.25
N THR A 330 -13.90 24.68 -19.38
CA THR A 330 -13.24 24.60 -20.70
C THR A 330 -13.73 23.40 -21.51
N THR A 331 -13.90 22.24 -20.89
CA THR A 331 -14.39 21.02 -21.57
C THR A 331 -15.89 21.06 -21.90
N ARG A 332 -16.72 21.74 -21.11
CA ARG A 332 -18.15 21.93 -21.43
C ARG A 332 -18.38 22.87 -22.60
N ASN A 333 -17.52 23.88 -22.75
CA ASN A 333 -17.58 24.84 -23.85
C ASN A 333 -16.88 24.33 -25.13
N ASP A 334 -16.21 23.17 -25.04
CA ASP A 334 -15.57 22.51 -26.17
C ASP A 334 -16.58 21.62 -26.92
N HIS A 335 -16.77 21.91 -28.21
CA HIS A 335 -17.68 21.18 -29.09
C HIS A 335 -17.02 20.00 -29.82
N SER A 336 -15.77 19.67 -29.50
CA SER A 336 -15.09 18.52 -30.10
C SER A 336 -15.69 17.18 -29.64
N PRO A 337 -15.63 16.13 -30.48
CA PRO A 337 -16.07 14.79 -30.09
C PRO A 337 -15.38 14.32 -28.81
N GLY A 338 -16.16 13.80 -27.85
CA GLY A 338 -15.66 13.28 -26.57
C GLY A 338 -15.58 14.29 -25.42
N SER A 339 -15.93 15.56 -25.65
CA SER A 339 -15.93 16.59 -24.60
C SER A 339 -16.88 16.29 -23.44
N GLY A 340 -18.03 15.67 -23.74
CA GLY A 340 -18.98 15.20 -22.72
C GLY A 340 -18.39 14.14 -21.78
N HIS A 341 -17.65 13.17 -22.30
CA HIS A 341 -16.97 12.14 -21.47
C HIS A 341 -15.81 12.74 -20.68
N ALA A 342 -15.09 13.72 -21.24
CA ALA A 342 -14.06 14.46 -20.50
C ALA A 342 -14.66 15.23 -19.31
N ALA A 343 -15.76 15.96 -19.52
CA ALA A 343 -16.47 16.66 -18.46
C ALA A 343 -17.02 15.69 -17.38
N ALA A 344 -17.53 14.53 -17.79
CA ALA A 344 -17.99 13.49 -16.86
C ALA A 344 -16.83 12.89 -16.04
N LEU A 345 -15.65 12.69 -16.64
CA LEU A 345 -14.46 12.23 -15.93
C LEU A 345 -13.95 13.26 -14.92
N VAL A 346 -14.02 14.56 -15.24
CA VAL A 346 -13.72 15.64 -14.28
C VAL A 346 -14.72 15.61 -13.12
N GLY A 347 -16.03 15.47 -13.39
CA GLY A 347 -17.06 15.37 -12.35
C GLY A 347 -16.89 14.14 -11.46
N TYR A 348 -16.61 12.98 -12.05
CA TYR A 348 -16.24 11.73 -11.35
C TYR A 348 -15.06 11.97 -10.39
N THR A 349 -14.01 12.63 -10.89
CA THR A 349 -12.78 12.87 -10.13
C THR A 349 -13.02 13.83 -8.96
N LEU A 350 -13.85 14.86 -9.12
CA LEU A 350 -14.25 15.75 -8.03
C LEU A 350 -14.98 15.00 -6.91
N VAL A 351 -15.95 14.13 -7.25
CA VAL A 351 -16.69 13.34 -6.27
C VAL A 351 -15.76 12.41 -5.50
N VAL A 352 -14.87 11.70 -6.20
CA VAL A 352 -13.85 10.83 -5.59
C VAL A 352 -12.90 11.61 -4.67
N TYR A 353 -12.45 12.78 -5.11
CA TYR A 353 -11.57 13.65 -4.33
C TYR A 353 -12.20 14.09 -3.00
N PHE A 354 -13.43 14.59 -3.05
CA PHE A 354 -14.13 15.02 -1.83
C PHE A 354 -14.54 13.85 -0.94
N ALA A 355 -14.84 12.68 -1.51
CA ALA A 355 -15.06 11.47 -0.71
C ALA A 355 -13.80 11.06 0.05
N ALA A 356 -12.61 11.16 -0.57
CA ALA A 356 -11.34 10.92 0.10
C ALA A 356 -11.08 11.94 1.22
N ALA A 357 -11.24 13.23 0.93
CA ALA A 357 -11.08 14.29 1.94
C ALA A 357 -12.03 14.11 3.13
N PHE A 358 -13.29 13.75 2.87
CA PHE A 358 -14.26 13.44 3.91
C PHE A 358 -13.84 12.23 4.75
N ALA A 359 -13.38 11.14 4.12
CA ALA A 359 -12.91 9.96 4.83
C ALA A 359 -11.73 10.28 5.77
N VAL A 360 -10.79 11.14 5.36
CA VAL A 360 -9.69 11.60 6.23
C VAL A 360 -10.23 12.29 7.50
N THR A 361 -11.31 13.08 7.39
CA THR A 361 -11.93 13.72 8.57
C THR A 361 -12.61 12.77 9.54
N ARG A 362 -12.80 11.50 9.14
CA ARG A 362 -13.39 10.44 9.98
C ARG A 362 -12.35 9.49 10.56
N THR A 363 -11.06 9.70 10.26
CA THR A 363 -9.97 8.88 10.79
C THR A 363 -9.81 9.08 12.30
N THR A 364 -9.75 7.96 13.03
CA THR A 364 -9.51 7.93 14.49
C THR A 364 -8.20 7.21 14.81
N GLY A 365 -7.64 7.47 15.99
CA GLY A 365 -6.39 6.82 16.44
C GLY A 365 -5.09 7.40 15.88
N GLY A 366 -5.09 8.68 15.49
CA GLY A 366 -3.90 9.39 15.02
C GLY A 366 -3.79 9.48 13.50
N LEU A 367 -3.38 10.66 13.02
CA LEU A 367 -3.16 10.94 11.60
C LEU A 367 -1.73 10.57 11.25
N ILE A 368 -1.53 9.31 10.89
CA ILE A 368 -0.19 8.71 10.73
C ILE A 368 -0.07 8.13 9.32
N PRO A 369 1.15 8.07 8.73
CA PRO A 369 1.29 7.85 7.29
C PRO A 369 0.58 6.59 6.77
N TYR A 370 0.65 5.48 7.50
CA TYR A 370 0.00 4.23 7.05
C TYR A 370 -1.52 4.33 7.01
N VAL A 371 -2.15 5.15 7.84
CA VAL A 371 -3.61 5.29 7.86
C VAL A 371 -4.12 6.17 6.71
N LEU A 372 -3.28 7.03 6.13
CA LEU A 372 -3.71 8.06 5.16
C LEU A 372 -3.18 7.88 3.74
N ARG A 373 -2.05 7.19 3.53
CA ARG A 373 -1.41 7.06 2.21
C ARG A 373 -2.26 6.37 1.15
N TRP A 374 -3.32 5.65 1.52
CA TRP A 374 -4.32 5.13 0.58
C TRP A 374 -4.99 6.24 -0.26
N THR A 375 -4.89 7.50 0.16
CA THR A 375 -5.39 8.68 -0.57
C THR A 375 -4.52 9.12 -1.74
N TRP A 376 -3.26 8.68 -1.83
CA TRP A 376 -2.31 9.11 -2.87
C TRP A 376 -2.79 8.81 -4.31
N PRO A 377 -3.37 7.63 -4.61
CA PRO A 377 -4.00 7.37 -5.91
C PRO A 377 -5.08 8.39 -6.30
N VAL A 378 -5.83 8.90 -5.32
CA VAL A 378 -6.90 9.89 -5.54
C VAL A 378 -6.30 11.26 -5.90
N ALA A 379 -5.30 11.70 -5.15
CA ALA A 379 -4.54 12.92 -5.44
C ALA A 379 -3.85 12.86 -6.81
N MET A 380 -3.27 11.70 -7.13
CA MET A 380 -2.62 11.43 -8.41
C MET A 380 -3.61 11.52 -9.57
N LEU A 381 -4.77 10.86 -9.45
CA LEU A 381 -5.84 10.94 -10.44
C LEU A 381 -6.31 12.38 -10.63
N ALA A 382 -6.59 13.11 -9.55
CA ALA A 382 -7.02 14.51 -9.60
C ALA A 382 -6.02 15.39 -10.32
N THR A 383 -4.73 15.21 -10.04
CA THR A 383 -3.64 15.93 -10.72
C THR A 383 -3.64 15.64 -12.22
N VAL A 384 -3.64 14.37 -12.62
CA VAL A 384 -3.54 14.01 -14.05
C VAL A 384 -4.81 14.42 -14.82
N VAL A 385 -5.99 14.33 -14.21
CA VAL A 385 -7.25 14.80 -14.82
C VAL A 385 -7.29 16.32 -14.92
N ALA A 386 -6.72 17.07 -13.97
CA ALA A 386 -6.60 18.53 -14.05
C ALA A 386 -5.72 18.99 -15.23
N LEU A 387 -4.78 18.15 -15.69
CA LEU A 387 -3.96 18.42 -16.88
C LEU A 387 -4.73 18.18 -18.19
N MET A 388 -5.86 17.47 -18.16
CA MET A 388 -6.57 17.01 -19.37
C MET A 388 -6.94 18.14 -20.35
N PRO A 389 -7.42 19.33 -19.94
CA PRO A 389 -7.69 20.42 -20.88
C PRO A 389 -6.44 20.83 -21.68
N ALA A 390 -5.29 20.92 -21.00
CA ALA A 390 -4.01 21.22 -21.64
C ALA A 390 -3.56 20.08 -22.56
N LEU A 391 -3.72 18.83 -22.15
CA LEU A 391 -3.38 17.65 -22.98
C LEU A 391 -4.27 17.57 -24.23
N ARG A 392 -5.57 17.88 -24.11
CA ARG A 392 -6.51 17.90 -25.24
C ARG A 392 -6.22 19.06 -26.19
N TRP A 393 -5.91 20.24 -25.66
CA TRP A 393 -5.44 21.38 -26.46
C TRP A 393 -4.15 21.04 -27.21
N LEU A 394 -3.15 20.47 -26.53
CA LEU A 394 -1.93 19.98 -27.18
C LEU A 394 -2.26 18.95 -28.28
N ALA A 395 -3.21 18.04 -28.03
CA ALA A 395 -3.66 17.01 -28.96
C ALA A 395 -4.53 17.53 -30.13
N SER A 396 -5.18 18.69 -30.03
CA SER A 396 -5.95 19.28 -31.12
C SER A 396 -5.09 20.04 -32.14
N LEU A 397 -3.90 20.49 -31.74
CA LEU A 397 -3.02 21.32 -32.57
C LEU A 397 -2.17 20.54 -33.63
N ALA A 398 -2.68 19.42 -34.16
CA ALA A 398 -1.89 18.37 -34.83
C ALA A 398 -1.35 18.67 -36.24
N THR A 399 -1.44 19.90 -36.75
CA THR A 399 -1.17 20.23 -38.17
C THR A 399 0.12 21.02 -38.42
N ASP A 400 0.79 21.55 -37.41
CA ASP A 400 1.97 22.42 -37.58
C ASP A 400 3.27 21.76 -37.08
N ARG A 401 4.37 21.94 -37.84
CA ARG A 401 5.68 21.31 -37.63
C ARG A 401 6.37 21.82 -36.36
N ARG A 402 6.13 23.08 -35.96
CA ARG A 402 6.59 23.63 -34.67
C ARG A 402 5.89 23.00 -33.46
N ILE A 403 4.70 22.44 -33.68
CA ILE A 403 3.84 21.88 -32.64
C ILE A 403 4.05 20.38 -32.45
N LEU A 404 4.47 19.66 -33.50
CA LEU A 404 5.06 18.33 -33.37
C LEU A 404 6.25 18.37 -32.40
N ALA A 405 7.09 19.42 -32.47
CA ALA A 405 8.19 19.59 -31.52
C ALA A 405 7.68 19.74 -30.09
N THR A 406 6.65 20.55 -29.82
CA THR A 406 6.06 20.70 -28.47
C THR A 406 5.47 19.38 -27.93
N ARG A 407 4.78 18.61 -28.77
CA ARG A 407 4.26 17.28 -28.37
C ARG A 407 5.39 16.30 -28.08
N VAL A 408 6.40 16.24 -28.94
CA VAL A 408 7.59 15.42 -28.73
C VAL A 408 8.30 15.85 -27.45
N THR A 409 8.43 17.15 -27.19
CA THR A 409 8.99 17.68 -25.93
C THR A 409 8.16 17.22 -24.72
N ALA A 410 6.83 17.32 -24.76
CA ALA A 410 5.98 16.85 -23.65
C ALA A 410 6.10 15.34 -23.43
N LEU A 411 6.15 14.55 -24.50
CA LEU A 411 6.39 13.10 -24.45
C LEU A 411 7.77 12.79 -23.85
N VAL A 412 8.82 13.47 -24.30
CA VAL A 412 10.20 13.33 -23.81
C VAL A 412 10.31 13.75 -22.36
N LEU A 413 9.64 14.82 -21.93
CA LEU A 413 9.63 15.27 -20.54
C LEU A 413 8.91 14.26 -19.63
N CYS A 414 7.76 13.72 -20.04
CA CYS A 414 7.07 12.70 -19.25
C CYS A 414 7.86 11.39 -19.18
N ALA A 415 8.44 10.96 -20.30
CA ALA A 415 9.30 9.77 -20.35
C ALA A 415 10.59 9.98 -19.53
N GLY A 416 11.19 11.17 -19.60
CA GLY A 416 12.36 11.57 -18.83
C GLY A 416 12.08 11.63 -17.33
N LEU A 417 10.92 12.17 -16.92
CA LEU A 417 10.47 12.16 -15.54
C LEU A 417 10.25 10.74 -15.03
N ALA A 418 9.57 9.90 -15.81
CA ALA A 418 9.36 8.50 -15.47
C ALA A 418 10.71 7.77 -15.33
N LEU A 419 11.65 7.96 -16.26
CA LEU A 419 12.98 7.37 -16.22
C LEU A 419 13.79 7.87 -15.02
N ALA A 420 13.72 9.15 -14.69
CA ALA A 420 14.40 9.73 -13.53
C ALA A 420 13.84 9.17 -12.22
N ALA A 421 12.51 9.08 -12.08
CA ALA A 421 11.85 8.48 -10.93
C ALA A 421 12.19 6.99 -10.79
N VAL A 422 12.16 6.23 -11.89
CA VAL A 422 12.58 4.81 -11.92
C VAL A 422 14.04 4.67 -11.51
N SER A 423 14.94 5.50 -12.05
CA SER A 423 16.36 5.46 -11.72
C SER A 423 16.61 5.80 -10.26
N ALA A 424 15.90 6.79 -9.70
CA ALA A 424 15.98 7.15 -8.29
C ALA A 424 15.45 6.02 -7.40
N THR A 425 14.36 5.37 -7.82
CA THR A 425 13.79 4.20 -7.12
C THR A 425 14.77 3.04 -7.10
N VAL A 426 15.38 2.71 -8.24
CA VAL A 426 16.36 1.62 -8.32
C VAL A 426 17.61 1.92 -7.50
N ARG A 427 18.09 3.17 -7.50
CA ARG A 427 19.20 3.57 -6.61
C ARG A 427 18.83 3.52 -5.12
N SER A 428 17.57 3.75 -4.76
CA SER A 428 17.12 3.65 -3.37
C SER A 428 16.99 2.20 -2.86
N LEU A 429 17.01 1.22 -3.76
CA LEU A 429 16.91 -0.21 -3.43
C LEU A 429 18.19 -0.79 -2.78
N ASP A 430 19.23 -0.01 -2.50
CA ASP A 430 20.37 -0.51 -1.69
C ASP A 430 19.98 -0.76 -0.22
N THR A 431 18.80 -0.28 0.20
CA THR A 431 18.16 -0.63 1.47
C THR A 431 17.47 -2.00 1.34
N SER A 432 17.44 -2.78 2.43
CA SER A 432 16.81 -4.10 2.59
C SER A 432 15.50 -4.30 1.79
N ILE A 433 15.23 -5.54 1.36
CA ILE A 433 13.97 -5.89 0.68
C ILE A 433 12.87 -6.31 1.67
N GLU A 434 13.26 -6.65 2.90
CA GLU A 434 12.36 -6.89 4.01
C GLU A 434 11.52 -5.62 4.28
N PRO A 435 10.18 -5.74 4.39
CA PRO A 435 9.29 -4.63 4.72
C PRO A 435 9.64 -3.87 6.01
N SER A 436 10.09 -4.60 7.03
CA SER A 436 10.46 -4.09 8.34
C SER A 436 11.80 -4.72 8.75
N PRO A 437 12.92 -4.35 8.10
CA PRO A 437 14.21 -5.03 8.29
C PRO A 437 14.70 -5.01 9.73
N GLN A 438 14.29 -3.99 10.51
CA GLN A 438 14.58 -3.84 11.93
C GLN A 438 14.06 -4.99 12.77
N THR A 439 13.01 -5.68 12.33
CA THR A 439 12.35 -6.73 13.11
C THR A 439 12.29 -8.06 12.36
N ASP A 440 12.14 -8.02 11.04
CA ASP A 440 12.01 -9.21 10.19
C ASP A 440 13.25 -10.11 10.20
N ARG A 441 14.45 -9.52 10.34
CA ARG A 441 15.73 -10.26 10.33
C ARG A 441 15.92 -11.16 11.55
N SER A 442 15.23 -10.86 12.64
CA SER A 442 15.40 -11.54 13.93
C SER A 442 14.43 -12.70 14.13
N VAL A 443 13.26 -12.66 13.49
CA VAL A 443 12.21 -13.67 13.61
C VAL A 443 12.69 -15.07 13.21
N GLY A 444 13.26 -15.22 12.02
CA GLY A 444 13.70 -16.52 11.49
C GLY A 444 14.80 -17.19 12.32
N PRO A 445 15.89 -16.46 12.65
CA PRO A 445 16.95 -16.95 13.53
C PRO A 445 16.43 -17.31 14.93
N LEU A 446 15.65 -16.43 15.58
CA LEU A 446 15.11 -16.68 16.92
C LEU A 446 14.20 -17.91 16.94
N ALA A 447 13.27 -18.01 15.98
CA ALA A 447 12.41 -19.19 15.83
C ALA A 447 13.23 -20.47 15.56
N SER A 448 14.37 -20.37 14.87
CA SER A 448 15.25 -21.52 14.64
C SER A 448 15.97 -21.94 15.92
N ALA A 449 16.53 -21.00 16.68
CA ALA A 449 17.17 -21.28 17.96
C ALA A 449 16.20 -21.96 18.95
N ILE A 450 14.95 -21.49 19.02
CA ILE A 450 13.91 -22.12 19.86
C ILE A 450 13.64 -23.57 19.43
N ARG A 451 13.55 -23.85 18.11
CA ARG A 451 13.28 -25.20 17.60
C ARG A 451 14.43 -26.19 17.81
N GLU A 452 15.66 -25.70 17.94
CA GLU A 452 16.83 -26.54 18.21
C GLU A 452 16.80 -27.12 19.63
N VAL A 453 16.22 -26.38 20.57
CA VAL A 453 16.17 -26.78 21.99
C VAL A 453 14.80 -27.30 22.43
N LEU A 454 13.70 -26.87 21.78
CA LEU A 454 12.34 -27.30 22.13
C LEU A 454 11.77 -28.35 21.18
N PRO A 455 11.28 -29.50 21.70
CA PRO A 455 10.55 -30.46 20.90
C PRO A 455 9.22 -29.87 20.40
N ARG A 456 8.70 -30.41 19.30
CA ARG A 456 7.36 -30.06 18.82
C ARG A 456 6.31 -30.41 19.87
N GLY A 457 5.40 -29.47 20.11
CA GLY A 457 4.33 -29.61 21.09
C GLY A 457 3.44 -28.37 21.14
N ASP A 458 2.55 -28.35 22.14
CA ASP A 458 1.73 -27.19 22.45
C ASP A 458 2.42 -26.31 23.50
N PHE A 459 2.42 -25.01 23.28
CA PHE A 459 3.06 -24.03 24.16
C PHE A 459 2.19 -22.78 24.27
N GLY A 460 2.12 -22.21 25.47
CA GLY A 460 1.70 -20.82 25.63
C GLY A 460 2.83 -19.90 25.15
N LEU A 461 2.47 -18.72 24.66
CA LEU A 461 3.41 -17.65 24.34
C LEU A 461 3.04 -16.38 25.11
N GLU A 462 4.05 -15.77 25.71
CA GLU A 462 4.04 -14.46 26.36
C GLU A 462 5.31 -13.71 25.95
N TRP A 463 5.32 -12.39 26.12
CA TRP A 463 6.49 -11.59 25.79
C TRP A 463 6.57 -10.30 26.60
N ILE A 464 7.79 -9.79 26.69
CA ILE A 464 8.09 -8.46 27.22
C ILE A 464 9.06 -7.81 26.26
N ASP A 465 8.50 -6.99 25.38
CA ASP A 465 9.22 -6.33 24.29
C ASP A 465 8.56 -4.97 24.06
N VAL A 466 9.21 -3.95 24.63
CA VAL A 466 8.74 -2.56 24.59
C VAL A 466 9.26 -1.83 23.36
N ARG A 467 10.49 -2.09 22.93
CA ARG A 467 11.14 -1.34 21.83
C ARG A 467 10.55 -1.73 20.48
N SER A 468 10.35 -3.02 20.26
CA SER A 468 9.91 -3.55 18.97
C SER A 468 8.39 -3.74 18.93
N PHE A 469 7.66 -3.21 19.92
CA PHE A 469 6.21 -3.33 20.06
C PHE A 469 5.72 -4.78 19.88
N SER A 470 6.51 -5.73 20.40
CA SER A 470 6.26 -7.16 20.34
C SER A 470 6.29 -7.77 18.91
N ALA A 471 6.74 -7.02 17.90
CA ALA A 471 6.72 -7.46 16.51
C ALA A 471 7.51 -8.75 16.29
N ILE A 472 8.67 -8.88 16.94
CA ILE A 472 9.53 -10.07 16.83
C ILE A 472 8.90 -11.25 17.56
N SER A 473 8.32 -11.02 18.75
CA SER A 473 7.64 -12.07 19.53
C SER A 473 6.43 -12.64 18.79
N ILE A 474 5.61 -11.75 18.21
CA ILE A 474 4.48 -12.13 17.35
C ILE A 474 4.99 -12.92 16.14
N GLY A 475 5.99 -12.40 15.42
CA GLY A 475 6.59 -13.06 14.26
C GLY A 475 7.11 -14.45 14.58
N THR A 476 7.79 -14.59 15.72
CA THR A 476 8.34 -15.86 16.21
C THR A 476 7.23 -16.86 16.50
N GLY A 477 6.17 -16.45 17.20
CA GLY A 477 4.99 -17.31 17.44
C GLY A 477 4.31 -17.76 16.14
N VAL A 478 4.20 -16.86 15.16
CA VAL A 478 3.64 -17.17 13.84
C VAL A 478 4.53 -18.18 13.10
N GLU A 479 5.84 -17.98 13.09
CA GLU A 479 6.77 -18.89 12.42
C GLU A 479 6.76 -20.28 13.09
N LEU A 480 6.78 -20.35 14.42
CA LEU A 480 6.62 -21.61 15.15
C LEU A 480 5.30 -22.32 14.79
N THR A 481 4.19 -21.57 14.69
CA THR A 481 2.89 -22.12 14.26
C THR A 481 2.96 -22.72 12.86
N ARG A 482 3.59 -22.02 11.91
CA ARG A 482 3.79 -22.51 10.53
C ARG A 482 4.67 -23.76 10.47
N GLN A 483 5.59 -23.90 11.42
CA GLN A 483 6.49 -25.06 11.55
C GLN A 483 5.87 -26.24 12.33
N GLY A 484 4.59 -26.13 12.71
CA GLY A 484 3.79 -27.20 13.30
C GLY A 484 3.73 -27.21 14.82
N TYR A 485 4.14 -26.13 15.49
CA TYR A 485 3.97 -25.97 16.94
C TYR A 485 2.54 -25.48 17.25
N GLY A 486 1.95 -25.97 18.35
CA GLY A 486 0.66 -25.51 18.85
C GLY A 486 0.84 -24.27 19.75
N ILE A 487 0.88 -23.08 19.15
CA ILE A 487 1.09 -21.83 19.92
C ILE A 487 -0.25 -21.25 20.38
N ASP A 488 -0.38 -21.07 21.71
CA ASP A 488 -1.44 -20.32 22.36
C ASP A 488 -0.93 -18.91 22.70
N PHE A 489 -1.36 -17.91 21.93
CA PHE A 489 -1.02 -16.50 22.10
C PHE A 489 -1.76 -15.86 23.30
N PRO A 490 -1.31 -14.69 23.76
CA PRO A 490 -2.03 -13.89 24.75
C PRO A 490 -3.47 -13.59 24.36
N THR A 491 -4.38 -13.59 25.35
CA THR A 491 -5.84 -13.46 25.13
C THR A 491 -6.25 -12.10 24.58
N ASP A 492 -5.48 -11.05 24.86
CA ASP A 492 -5.68 -9.68 24.33
C ASP A 492 -5.29 -9.55 22.84
N HIS A 493 -4.75 -10.61 22.25
CA HIS A 493 -4.40 -10.70 20.82
C HIS A 493 -5.37 -11.60 20.03
N ALA A 494 -6.47 -12.06 20.65
CA ALA A 494 -7.45 -12.96 20.05
C ALA A 494 -7.95 -12.50 18.67
N ASP A 495 -8.36 -11.24 18.55
CA ASP A 495 -8.82 -10.65 17.28
C ASP A 495 -7.75 -10.69 16.17
N ARG A 496 -6.47 -10.71 16.54
CA ARG A 496 -5.34 -10.64 15.61
C ARG A 496 -4.92 -12.01 15.08
N VAL A 497 -4.91 -13.01 15.95
CA VAL A 497 -4.42 -14.37 15.63
C VAL A 497 -5.54 -15.40 15.43
N GLY A 498 -6.78 -14.99 15.73
CA GLY A 498 -7.98 -15.80 15.84
C GLY A 498 -8.15 -16.37 17.25
N ASP A 499 -9.33 -16.19 17.84
CA ASP A 499 -9.68 -16.56 19.23
C ASP A 499 -9.30 -18.00 19.60
N PHE A 500 -9.35 -18.91 18.64
CA PHE A 500 -9.02 -20.30 18.86
C PHE A 500 -7.54 -20.55 19.22
N ARG A 501 -6.66 -19.59 18.92
CA ARG A 501 -5.23 -19.57 19.30
C ARG A 501 -4.92 -18.69 20.50
N ALA A 502 -5.91 -18.05 21.12
CA ALA A 502 -5.70 -17.12 22.22
C ALA A 502 -6.62 -17.47 23.39
N ARG A 503 -6.54 -18.72 23.85
CA ARG A 503 -7.44 -19.26 24.88
C ARG A 503 -6.93 -19.03 26.29
N GLY A 504 -5.69 -18.59 26.44
CA GLY A 504 -5.06 -18.43 27.75
C GLY A 504 -4.82 -19.77 28.44
N ARG A 505 -4.43 -20.80 27.67
CA ARG A 505 -4.08 -22.13 28.19
C ARG A 505 -2.96 -22.01 29.23
N THR A 506 -3.17 -22.67 30.36
CA THR A 506 -2.17 -22.84 31.42
C THR A 506 -1.79 -24.30 31.61
N ASP A 507 -2.42 -25.23 30.89
CA ASP A 507 -2.14 -26.66 30.94
C ASP A 507 -0.91 -27.09 30.14
N VAL A 508 -0.26 -26.12 29.47
CA VAL A 508 0.92 -26.30 28.62
C VAL A 508 2.09 -25.47 29.15
N PRO A 509 3.35 -25.84 28.85
CA PRO A 509 4.50 -24.99 29.14
C PRO A 509 4.39 -23.62 28.46
N LEU A 510 4.99 -22.61 29.06
CA LEU A 510 4.87 -21.22 28.61
C LEU A 510 6.24 -20.71 28.12
N ILE A 511 6.31 -20.33 26.85
CA ILE A 511 7.44 -19.62 26.26
C ILE A 511 7.28 -18.13 26.57
N VAL A 512 8.30 -17.52 27.17
CA VAL A 512 8.35 -16.08 27.46
C VAL A 512 9.54 -15.49 26.70
N ILE A 513 9.26 -14.64 25.70
CA ILE A 513 10.29 -13.94 24.92
C ILE A 513 10.51 -12.56 25.53
N VAL A 514 11.74 -12.25 25.92
CA VAL A 514 12.10 -10.99 26.58
C VAL A 514 13.12 -10.27 25.73
N GLY A 515 12.71 -9.13 25.15
CA GLY A 515 13.63 -8.22 24.47
C GLY A 515 14.41 -7.36 25.47
N GLN A 516 15.31 -6.51 24.96
CA GLN A 516 16.06 -5.57 25.79
C GLN A 516 15.15 -4.55 26.48
N THR A 517 14.75 -4.90 27.70
CA THR A 517 13.90 -4.09 28.57
C THR A 517 14.63 -3.84 29.89
N PRO A 518 14.31 -2.74 30.61
CA PRO A 518 14.94 -2.48 31.89
C PRO A 518 14.79 -3.68 32.83
N ALA A 519 15.86 -4.10 33.50
CA ALA A 519 15.89 -5.31 34.33
C ALA A 519 14.78 -5.33 35.41
N GLU A 520 14.32 -4.16 35.87
CA GLU A 520 13.20 -4.02 36.81
C GLU A 520 11.84 -4.44 36.23
N SER A 521 11.73 -4.52 34.90
CA SER A 521 10.48 -4.79 34.18
C SER A 521 10.18 -6.29 34.06
N PHE A 522 11.17 -7.15 34.26
CA PHE A 522 11.02 -8.58 34.15
C PHE A 522 11.64 -9.33 35.32
N SER A 523 10.91 -10.34 35.78
CA SER A 523 11.44 -11.38 36.66
C SER A 523 10.89 -12.70 36.10
N PRO A 524 11.77 -13.69 35.88
CA PRO A 524 11.34 -14.96 35.31
C PRO A 524 10.31 -15.62 36.24
N PRO A 525 9.27 -16.27 35.69
CA PRO A 525 8.34 -17.04 36.49
C PRO A 525 9.04 -18.11 37.33
N GLU A 526 8.42 -18.52 38.43
CA GLU A 526 8.96 -19.60 39.27
C GLU A 526 9.13 -20.89 38.45
N GLY A 527 10.34 -21.48 38.53
CA GLY A 527 10.70 -22.67 37.78
C GLY A 527 10.96 -22.45 36.29
N ALA A 528 11.01 -21.20 35.81
CA ALA A 528 11.37 -20.92 34.42
C ALA A 528 12.87 -21.09 34.17
N GLU A 529 13.21 -21.75 33.07
CA GLU A 529 14.58 -21.97 32.61
C GLU A 529 14.88 -21.11 31.39
N LEU A 530 16.04 -20.47 31.36
CA LEU A 530 16.55 -19.77 30.17
C LEU A 530 17.01 -20.82 29.16
N ILE A 531 16.37 -20.86 27.99
CA ILE A 531 16.61 -21.88 26.97
C ILE A 531 17.29 -21.35 25.71
N VAL A 532 17.18 -20.04 25.44
CA VAL A 532 17.84 -19.38 24.31
C VAL A 532 18.25 -17.98 24.74
N GLU A 533 19.50 -17.61 24.46
CA GLU A 533 19.98 -16.23 24.41
C GLU A 533 20.33 -15.95 22.95
N TRP A 534 19.74 -14.92 22.35
CA TRP A 534 19.95 -14.59 20.95
C TRP A 534 20.19 -13.10 20.78
N ASP A 535 21.25 -12.72 20.06
CA ASP A 535 21.54 -11.33 19.71
C ASP A 535 21.84 -11.25 18.21
N HIS A 536 21.28 -10.23 17.55
CA HIS A 536 21.57 -9.95 16.15
C HIS A 536 23.00 -9.41 15.96
N LEU A 537 23.53 -8.72 16.97
CA LEU A 537 24.86 -8.12 16.94
C LEU A 537 25.93 -9.12 17.36
N THR A 538 27.11 -9.02 16.74
CA THR A 538 28.29 -9.73 17.27
C THR A 538 28.70 -9.17 18.64
N ASP A 539 29.38 -9.95 19.48
CA ASP A 539 29.87 -9.49 20.80
C ASP A 539 30.61 -8.14 20.74
N ARG A 540 31.37 -7.92 19.66
CA ARG A 540 32.09 -6.67 19.45
C ARG A 540 31.16 -5.50 19.12
N GLU A 541 30.16 -5.73 18.27
CA GLU A 541 29.15 -4.73 17.93
C GLU A 541 28.27 -4.43 19.13
N ARG A 542 27.90 -5.44 19.90
CA ARG A 542 27.18 -5.32 21.16
C ARG A 542 27.90 -4.44 22.15
N GLY A 543 29.16 -4.77 22.48
CA GLY A 543 29.96 -3.96 23.39
C GLY A 543 30.17 -2.53 22.91
N ARG A 544 30.23 -2.32 21.58
CA ARG A 544 30.25 -0.98 20.99
C ARG A 544 28.92 -0.25 21.17
N ALA A 545 27.79 -0.91 20.89
CA ALA A 545 26.45 -0.35 21.04
C ALA A 545 26.20 0.07 22.48
N ASP A 546 26.53 -0.79 23.44
CA ASP A 546 26.35 -0.55 24.87
C ASP A 546 27.22 0.63 25.36
N ALA A 547 28.46 0.70 24.88
CA ALA A 547 29.35 1.83 25.18
C ALA A 547 28.85 3.16 24.60
N ILE A 548 28.26 3.15 23.40
CA ILE A 548 27.65 4.34 22.80
C ILE A 548 26.39 4.74 23.57
N GLU A 549 25.51 3.78 23.88
CA GLU A 549 24.28 4.02 24.62
C GLU A 549 24.57 4.57 26.02
N ALA A 550 25.59 4.05 26.71
CA ALA A 550 26.04 4.57 28.00
C ALA A 550 26.49 6.04 27.94
N ARG A 551 27.18 6.46 26.86
CA ARG A 551 27.54 7.87 26.66
C ARG A 551 26.32 8.74 26.41
N ILE A 552 25.41 8.29 25.54
CA ILE A 552 24.15 9.01 25.28
C ILE A 552 23.36 9.20 26.58
N ARG A 553 23.27 8.17 27.42
CA ARG A 553 22.59 8.25 28.72
C ARG A 553 23.24 9.27 29.65
N ALA A 554 24.57 9.24 29.74
CA ALA A 554 25.32 10.17 30.58
C ALA A 554 25.16 11.62 30.11
N ASP A 555 25.23 11.87 28.80
CA ASP A 555 25.15 13.21 28.21
C ASP A 555 23.74 13.79 28.27
N ALA A 556 22.71 12.97 28.02
CA ALA A 556 21.31 13.38 28.01
C ALA A 556 20.61 13.29 29.38
N GLY A 557 21.31 12.82 30.42
CA GLY A 557 20.73 12.65 31.76
C GLY A 557 19.60 11.61 31.83
N ILE A 558 19.70 10.54 31.03
CA ILE A 558 18.64 9.51 30.92
C ILE A 558 18.91 8.38 31.92
N ASP A 559 17.91 8.08 32.74
CA ASP A 559 17.98 7.01 33.74
C ASP A 559 18.10 5.61 33.10
N ALA A 560 18.72 4.66 33.80
CA ALA A 560 18.89 3.28 33.36
C ALA A 560 17.56 2.57 33.04
N SER A 561 16.47 2.97 33.71
CA SER A 561 15.11 2.46 33.47
C SER A 561 14.46 2.99 32.19
N THR A 562 15.02 4.03 31.57
CA THR A 562 14.46 4.63 30.36
C THR A 562 15.13 4.07 29.12
N LEU A 563 14.34 3.75 28.09
CA LEU A 563 14.85 3.19 26.84
C LEU A 563 15.45 4.28 25.94
N VAL A 564 16.66 4.06 25.41
CA VAL A 564 17.29 4.97 24.43
C VAL A 564 16.84 4.58 23.02
N ALA A 565 15.88 5.32 22.48
CA ALA A 565 15.37 5.15 21.12
C ALA A 565 16.12 6.05 20.13
N VAL A 566 16.68 5.47 19.07
CA VAL A 566 17.33 6.23 17.96
C VAL A 566 16.71 5.91 16.60
N ASP A 567 15.61 5.14 16.60
CA ASP A 567 15.06 4.51 15.41
C ASP A 567 14.30 5.52 14.54
N THR A 568 13.73 6.55 15.16
CA THR A 568 13.07 7.67 14.47
C THR A 568 13.91 8.93 14.51
N ARG A 569 13.78 9.78 13.48
CA ARG A 569 14.42 11.11 13.49
C ARG A 569 13.99 11.93 14.70
N ALA A 570 12.71 11.91 15.07
CA ALA A 570 12.21 12.63 16.24
C ALA A 570 12.90 12.19 17.53
N ALA A 571 13.04 10.87 17.76
CA ALA A 571 13.75 10.37 18.93
C ALA A 571 15.23 10.77 18.95
N ARG A 572 15.88 10.79 17.78
CA ARG A 572 17.26 11.29 17.65
C ARG A 572 17.37 12.78 17.95
N ASP A 573 16.47 13.59 17.39
CA ASP A 573 16.44 15.04 17.61
C ASP A 573 16.16 15.36 19.08
N ASP A 574 15.28 14.60 19.74
CA ASP A 574 14.98 14.71 21.18
C ASP A 574 16.22 14.40 22.02
N LEU A 575 16.94 13.29 21.74
CA LEU A 575 18.18 12.95 22.44
C LEU A 575 19.25 14.05 22.29
N VAL A 576 19.40 14.59 21.08
CA VAL A 576 20.33 15.70 20.82
C VAL A 576 19.90 16.96 21.58
N SER A 577 18.59 17.25 21.64
CA SER A 577 18.07 18.39 22.40
C SER A 577 18.30 18.26 23.91
N LEU A 578 18.36 17.03 24.42
CA LEU A 578 18.67 16.70 25.81
C LEU A 578 20.18 16.75 26.11
N GLY A 579 21.04 16.91 25.10
CA GLY A 579 22.49 17.07 25.27
C GLY A 579 23.34 15.93 24.69
N ALA A 580 22.73 14.87 24.14
CA ALA A 580 23.50 13.77 23.53
C ALA A 580 24.30 14.24 22.31
N SER A 581 25.51 13.68 22.14
CA SER A 581 26.32 13.89 20.94
C SER A 581 25.60 13.40 19.67
N PRO A 582 25.40 14.26 18.64
CA PRO A 582 24.81 13.83 17.37
C PRO A 582 25.56 12.68 16.71
N ALA A 583 26.88 12.65 16.84
CA ALA A 583 27.72 11.59 16.27
C ALA A 583 27.49 10.24 16.97
N ASP A 584 27.25 10.23 18.28
CA ASP A 584 26.95 9.00 19.02
C ASP A 584 25.52 8.51 18.71
N VAL A 585 24.56 9.43 18.62
CA VAL A 585 23.18 9.12 18.23
C VAL A 585 23.14 8.54 16.81
N ASP A 586 23.85 9.13 15.86
CA ASP A 586 23.96 8.63 14.49
C ASP A 586 24.75 7.31 14.42
N ALA A 587 25.83 7.16 15.20
CA ALA A 587 26.58 5.91 15.27
C ALA A 587 25.74 4.77 15.84
N LEU A 588 24.93 5.02 16.88
CA LEU A 588 24.01 4.04 17.44
C LEU A 588 22.90 3.68 16.45
N HIS A 589 22.38 4.67 15.72
CA HIS A 589 21.39 4.45 14.65
C HIS A 589 21.98 3.65 13.48
N SER A 590 23.27 3.82 13.19
CA SER A 590 23.94 3.16 12.06
C SER A 590 24.15 1.65 12.23
N LEU A 591 23.91 1.10 13.43
CA LEU A 591 24.02 -0.35 13.72
C LEU A 591 22.83 -1.17 13.17
N ASP A 592 22.33 -0.80 11.99
CA ASP A 592 21.40 -1.50 11.09
C ASP A 592 20.14 -2.15 11.70
N GLY A 593 19.59 -1.56 12.76
CA GLY A 593 18.14 -1.54 12.98
C GLY A 593 17.54 -2.61 13.88
N ASP A 594 18.27 -3.65 14.28
CA ASP A 594 17.91 -4.41 15.49
C ASP A 594 19.06 -4.37 16.47
N ARG A 595 18.88 -3.60 17.54
CA ARG A 595 19.83 -3.55 18.65
C ARG A 595 19.40 -4.45 19.79
N GLU A 596 18.32 -5.21 19.66
CA GLU A 596 17.81 -6.02 20.75
C GLU A 596 18.45 -7.41 20.77
N SER A 597 18.89 -7.78 21.97
CA SER A 597 19.03 -9.18 22.35
C SER A 597 17.69 -9.70 22.87
N TYR A 598 17.46 -10.99 22.69
CA TYR A 598 16.26 -11.71 23.09
C TYR A 598 16.63 -12.91 23.95
N ASP A 599 16.08 -12.93 25.15
CA ASP A 599 16.13 -14.07 26.06
C ASP A 599 14.81 -14.82 25.98
N VAL A 600 14.88 -16.13 25.78
CA VAL A 600 13.71 -17.00 25.75
C VAL A 600 13.71 -17.89 26.97
N TRP A 601 12.67 -17.73 27.79
CA TRP A 601 12.46 -18.52 28.99
C TRP A 601 11.36 -19.54 28.74
N LEU A 602 11.55 -20.77 29.23
CA LEU A 602 10.51 -21.79 29.28
C LEU A 602 10.05 -21.96 30.72
N ALA A 603 8.82 -21.56 31.00
CA ALA A 603 8.16 -21.79 32.29
C ALA A 603 7.31 -23.08 32.26
N PRO A 604 7.20 -23.80 33.39
CA PRO A 604 6.45 -25.05 33.46
C PRO A 604 4.94 -24.84 33.23
N ALA A 605 4.24 -25.92 32.89
CA ALA A 605 2.79 -25.91 32.86
C ALA A 605 2.21 -25.52 34.23
N GLY A 606 1.10 -24.79 34.22
CA GLY A 606 0.48 -24.19 35.41
C GLY A 606 0.93 -22.76 35.69
N THR A 607 1.95 -22.26 34.98
CA THR A 607 2.40 -20.87 35.08
C THR A 607 1.27 -19.91 34.71
N LYS A 608 1.00 -18.93 35.58
CA LYS A 608 0.03 -17.87 35.30
C LYS A 608 0.60 -16.91 34.26
N ARG A 609 -0.20 -16.58 33.25
CA ARG A 609 0.08 -15.51 32.29
C ARG A 609 0.11 -14.15 33.00
N ARG A 610 0.97 -13.25 32.54
CA ARG A 610 0.94 -11.85 32.99
C ARG A 610 -0.35 -11.22 32.44
N ARG A 611 -0.95 -10.30 33.21
CA ARG A 611 -2.16 -9.59 32.81
C ARG A 611 -1.83 -8.26 32.19
#